data_AF-A0AAW6CNY8-F1
#
_entry.id   AF-A0AAW6CNY8-F1
#
_cell.length_a   1.000
_cell.length_b   1.000
_cell.length_c   1.000
_cell.angle_alpha   90.00
_cell.angle_beta   90.00
_cell.angle_gamma   90.00
#
_symmetry.space_group_name_H-M   'P 1'
#
loop_
_entity.id
_entity.type
_entity.pdbx_description
1 polymer ?
#
loop_
_entity_poly.entity_id
_entity_poly.type
_entity_poly.pdbx_seq_one_letter_code
_entity_poly.pdbx_strand_id
1 'polypeptide(L)'
;DLKSLWKLSEETLSVIIEYIYEHFDVFRLLLMRAEGTRYSSFLDDVVCLETRVTLKFFAELKSRGIQVRELAEEEWHILLHAYFASLAEVVMHNFPKEAALKYVHTLVSFFNSGWQTVLGI
;
A
#
# COMPACT_ATOMS: atom_id res chain seq x y z
N ASP A 1 3.35 6.86 -19.79
CA ASP A 1 4.74 6.79 -19.30
C ASP A 1 4.76 5.91 -18.05
N LEU A 2 5.82 5.16 -17.76
CA LEU A 2 5.87 4.25 -16.61
C LEU A 2 5.74 5.03 -15.28
N LYS A 3 6.35 6.22 -15.23
CA LYS A 3 6.22 7.15 -14.10
C LYS A 3 4.76 7.52 -13.84
N SER A 4 3.96 7.75 -14.88
CA SER A 4 2.54 8.07 -14.72
C SER A 4 1.70 6.84 -14.31
N LEU A 5 2.10 5.64 -14.74
CA LEU A 5 1.41 4.39 -14.39
C LEU A 5 1.66 3.99 -12.93
N TRP A 6 2.87 4.20 -12.43
CA TRP A 6 3.27 3.85 -11.06
C TRP A 6 3.02 4.97 -10.04
N LYS A 7 2.53 6.13 -10.50
CA LYS A 7 2.25 7.26 -9.62
C LYS A 7 1.06 6.95 -8.72
N LEU A 8 1.28 6.92 -7.42
CA LEU A 8 0.21 6.93 -6.43
C LEU A 8 -0.49 8.28 -6.50
N SER A 9 -1.80 8.28 -6.76
CA SER A 9 -2.60 9.51 -6.77
C SER A 9 -3.19 9.78 -5.39
N GLU A 10 -3.31 11.06 -5.02
CA GLU A 10 -3.96 11.45 -3.76
C GLU A 10 -5.43 11.05 -3.76
N GLU A 11 -6.06 11.09 -4.93
CA GLU A 11 -7.43 10.66 -5.14
C GLU A 11 -7.60 9.17 -4.83
N THR A 12 -6.70 8.32 -5.34
CA THR A 12 -6.73 6.87 -5.06
C THR A 12 -6.59 6.59 -3.57
N LEU A 13 -5.62 7.22 -2.90
CA LEU A 13 -5.41 6.98 -1.48
C LEU A 13 -6.55 7.55 -0.63
N SER A 14 -7.14 8.69 -1.05
CA SER A 14 -8.32 9.26 -0.40
C SER A 14 -9.50 8.30 -0.48
N VAL A 15 -9.76 7.69 -1.63
CA VAL A 15 -10.83 6.67 -1.78
C VAL A 15 -10.59 5.46 -0.87
N ILE A 16 -9.34 5.00 -0.74
CA ILE A 16 -8.99 3.91 0.19
C ILE A 16 -9.29 4.32 1.64
N ILE A 17 -8.87 5.53 2.05
CA ILE A 17 -9.15 6.05 3.38
C ILE A 17 -10.66 6.19 3.60
N GLU A 18 -11.41 6.72 2.64
CA GLU A 18 -12.87 6.84 2.75
C GLU A 18 -13.54 5.48 2.98
N TYR A 19 -13.13 4.47 2.21
CA TYR A 19 -13.63 3.10 2.37
C TYR A 19 -13.29 2.50 3.75
N ILE A 20 -12.07 2.74 4.24
CA ILE A 20 -11.66 2.31 5.58
C ILE A 20 -12.56 2.95 6.64
N TYR A 21 -12.85 4.25 6.53
CA TYR A 21 -13.68 4.95 7.51
C TYR A 21 -15.18 4.62 7.40
N GLU A 22 -15.68 4.25 6.22
CA GLU A 22 -17.04 3.70 6.06
C GLU A 22 -17.22 2.38 6.82
N HIS A 23 -16.15 1.59 6.92
CA HIS A 23 -16.13 0.29 7.59
C HIS A 23 -15.16 0.25 8.78
N PHE A 24 -15.01 1.37 9.49
CA PHE A 24 -13.93 1.58 10.46
C PHE A 24 -13.86 0.48 11.53
N ASP A 25 -15.01 0.09 12.08
CA ASP A 25 -15.08 -0.97 13.10
C ASP A 25 -14.61 -2.33 12.57
N VAL A 26 -14.87 -2.64 11.29
CA VAL A 26 -14.44 -3.88 10.66
C VAL A 26 -12.92 -3.89 10.53
N PHE A 27 -12.32 -2.81 10.02
CA PHE A 27 -10.87 -2.69 9.93
C PHE A 27 -10.19 -2.72 11.30
N ARG A 28 -10.81 -2.09 12.31
CA ARG A 28 -10.30 -2.15 13.68
C ARG A 28 -10.33 -3.56 14.26
N LEU A 29 -11.40 -4.33 14.00
CA LEU A 29 -11.46 -5.73 14.41
C LEU A 29 -10.40 -6.58 13.70
N LEU A 30 -10.26 -6.41 12.38
CA LEU A 30 -9.26 -7.14 11.58
C LEU A 30 -7.82 -6.83 12.01
N LEU A 31 -7.51 -5.57 12.29
CA LEU A 31 -6.15 -5.14 12.62
C LEU A 31 -5.78 -5.36 14.09
N MET A 32 -6.73 -5.21 15.03
CA MET A 32 -6.42 -5.19 16.46
C MET A 32 -7.01 -6.35 17.26
N ARG A 33 -7.99 -7.09 16.71
CA ARG A 33 -8.78 -8.09 17.44
C ARG A 33 -8.91 -9.42 16.72
N ALA A 34 -8.16 -9.62 15.64
CA ALA A 34 -8.24 -10.86 14.86
C ALA A 34 -7.36 -11.99 15.40
N GLU A 35 -6.56 -11.75 16.44
CA GLU A 35 -5.71 -12.75 17.07
C GLU A 35 -6.53 -13.98 17.50
N GLY A 36 -6.02 -15.19 17.19
CA GLY A 36 -6.71 -16.45 17.44
C GLY A 36 -7.85 -16.77 16.47
N THR A 37 -8.15 -15.90 15.51
CA THR A 37 -9.09 -16.16 14.41
C THR A 37 -8.34 -16.48 13.12
N ARG A 38 -9.05 -16.96 12.09
CA ARG A 38 -8.47 -17.14 10.74
C ARG A 38 -7.97 -15.85 10.07
N TYR A 39 -8.27 -14.69 10.64
CA TYR A 39 -7.91 -13.37 10.12
C TYR A 39 -6.72 -12.75 10.87
N SER A 40 -6.06 -13.50 11.75
CA SER A 40 -4.93 -12.99 12.56
C SER A 40 -3.78 -12.42 11.72
N SER A 41 -3.65 -12.87 10.47
CA SER A 41 -2.63 -12.44 9.51
C SER A 41 -3.17 -11.49 8.44
N PHE A 42 -4.28 -10.79 8.69
CA PHE A 42 -4.95 -9.95 7.70
C PHE A 42 -4.02 -8.97 6.98
N LEU A 43 -3.17 -8.23 7.72
CA LEU A 43 -2.24 -7.28 7.11
C LEU A 43 -1.21 -8.00 6.23
N ASP A 44 -0.63 -9.08 6.73
CA ASP A 44 0.34 -9.90 5.99
C ASP A 44 -0.27 -10.49 4.72
N ASP A 45 -1.54 -10.93 4.78
CA ASP A 45 -2.28 -11.47 3.64
C ASP A 45 -2.47 -10.42 2.54
N VAL A 46 -2.80 -9.18 2.93
CA VAL A 46 -2.89 -8.03 2.01
C VAL A 46 -1.52 -7.76 1.37
N VAL A 47 -0.46 -7.69 2.17
CA VAL A 47 0.90 -7.47 1.65
C VAL A 47 1.31 -8.59 0.68
N CYS A 48 1.08 -9.86 1.03
CA CYS A 48 1.40 -10.99 0.18
C CYS A 48 0.60 -11.00 -1.13
N LEU A 49 -0.66 -10.55 -1.09
CA LEU A 49 -1.46 -10.37 -2.31
C LEU A 49 -0.85 -9.28 -3.20
N GLU A 50 -0.56 -8.13 -2.63
CA GLU A 50 -0.04 -6.96 -3.35
C GLU A 50 1.37 -7.20 -3.90
N THR A 51 2.24 -7.90 -3.17
CA THR A 51 3.55 -8.34 -3.68
C THR A 51 3.39 -9.21 -4.92
N ARG A 52 2.47 -10.21 -4.88
CA ARG A 52 2.23 -11.09 -6.04
C ARG A 52 1.65 -10.33 -7.23
N VAL A 53 0.73 -9.39 -7.01
CA VAL A 53 0.16 -8.55 -8.07
C VAL A 53 1.23 -7.65 -8.68
N THR A 54 2.06 -7.03 -7.84
CA THR A 54 3.17 -6.17 -8.25
C THR A 54 4.18 -6.94 -9.10
N LEU A 55 4.64 -8.11 -8.65
CA LEU A 55 5.59 -8.92 -9.41
C LEU A 55 5.03 -9.34 -10.79
N LYS A 56 3.74 -9.67 -10.87
CA LYS A 56 3.07 -9.96 -12.15
C LYS A 56 3.05 -8.73 -13.07
N PHE A 57 2.78 -7.55 -12.52
CA PHE A 57 2.82 -6.30 -13.28
C PHE A 57 4.22 -6.05 -13.88
N PHE A 58 5.28 -6.23 -13.09
CA PHE A 58 6.65 -6.08 -13.60
C PHE A 58 7.05 -7.15 -14.61
N ALA A 59 6.59 -8.39 -14.44
CA ALA A 59 6.79 -9.45 -15.44
C ALA A 59 6.14 -9.08 -16.79
N GLU A 60 4.97 -8.45 -16.76
CA GLU A 60 4.28 -7.98 -17.96
C GLU A 60 4.95 -6.74 -18.59
N LEU A 61 5.51 -5.82 -17.79
CA LEU A 61 6.32 -4.73 -18.33
C LEU A 61 7.55 -5.27 -19.07
N LYS A 62 8.20 -6.28 -18.49
CA LYS A 62 9.36 -6.97 -19.08
C LYS A 62 9.00 -7.69 -20.38
N SER A 63 7.85 -8.37 -20.44
CA SER A 63 7.38 -9.04 -21.66
C SER A 63 7.15 -8.06 -22.82
N ARG A 64 6.80 -6.80 -22.50
CA ARG A 64 6.61 -5.70 -23.45
C ARG A 64 7.90 -4.91 -23.78
N GLY A 65 9.05 -5.33 -23.25
CA GLY A 65 10.34 -4.68 -23.50
C GLY A 65 10.55 -3.38 -22.72
N ILE A 66 9.73 -3.09 -21.72
CA ILE A 66 9.90 -1.92 -20.85
C ILE A 66 10.91 -2.29 -19.75
N GLN A 67 12.09 -1.66 -19.79
CA GLN A 67 13.12 -1.87 -18.77
C GLN A 67 12.81 -1.03 -17.53
N VAL A 68 12.75 -1.68 -16.39
CA VAL A 68 12.63 -1.06 -15.06
C VAL A 68 13.61 -1.74 -14.14
N ARG A 69 14.09 -1.03 -13.12
CA ARG A 69 14.93 -1.65 -12.09
C ARG A 69 14.15 -2.77 -11.40
N GLU A 70 14.74 -3.97 -11.41
CA GLU A 70 14.20 -5.12 -10.71
C GLU A 70 14.62 -5.08 -9.23
N LEU A 71 13.67 -5.42 -8.37
CA LEU A 71 13.89 -5.66 -6.94
C LEU A 71 13.62 -7.14 -6.66
N ALA A 72 14.28 -7.68 -5.64
CA ALA A 72 13.95 -9.02 -5.14
C ALA A 72 12.53 -9.04 -4.55
N GLU A 73 11.93 -10.23 -4.48
CA GLU A 73 10.59 -10.40 -3.90
C GLU A 73 10.53 -9.95 -2.44
N GLU A 74 11.60 -10.19 -1.69
CA GLU A 74 11.75 -9.79 -0.29
C GLU A 74 11.81 -8.27 -0.15
N GLU A 75 12.46 -7.56 -1.07
CA GLU A 75 12.49 -6.09 -1.08
C GLU A 75 11.08 -5.55 -1.34
N TRP A 76 10.35 -6.12 -2.30
CA TRP A 76 8.95 -5.75 -2.54
C TRP A 76 8.07 -5.99 -1.32
N HIS A 77 8.24 -7.13 -0.66
CA HIS A 77 7.47 -7.47 0.54
C HIS A 77 7.73 -6.46 1.67
N ILE A 78 8.99 -6.12 1.94
CA ILE A 78 9.37 -5.12 2.97
C ILE A 78 8.74 -3.75 2.66
N LEU A 79 8.87 -3.31 1.42
CA LEU A 79 8.43 -1.99 0.98
C LEU A 79 6.90 -1.85 0.98
N LEU A 80 6.19 -2.88 0.51
CA LEU A 80 4.73 -2.92 0.55
C LEU A 80 4.20 -3.07 1.97
N HIS A 81 4.87 -3.85 2.82
CA HIS A 81 4.52 -3.94 4.24
C HIS A 81 4.62 -2.57 4.92
N ALA A 82 5.70 -1.82 4.70
CA ALA A 82 5.85 -0.47 5.23
C ALA A 82 4.73 0.47 4.75
N TYR A 83 4.34 0.36 3.48
CA TYR A 83 3.22 1.11 2.91
C TYR A 83 1.88 0.78 3.59
N PHE A 84 1.49 -0.49 3.66
CA PHE A 84 0.21 -0.87 4.26
C PHE A 84 0.17 -0.69 5.78
N ALA A 85 1.30 -0.88 6.46
CA ALA A 85 1.41 -0.56 7.88
C ALA A 85 1.11 0.93 8.13
N SER A 86 1.66 1.84 7.30
CA SER A 86 1.39 3.28 7.44
C SER A 86 -0.10 3.66 7.29
N LEU A 87 -0.87 2.88 6.50
CA LEU A 87 -2.31 3.03 6.40
C LEU A 87 -3.04 2.42 7.60
N ALA A 88 -2.60 1.26 8.07
CA ALA A 88 -3.17 0.60 9.25
C ALA A 88 -3.03 1.45 10.52
N GLU A 89 -1.92 2.20 10.65
CA GLU A 89 -1.66 3.12 11.78
C GLU A 89 -2.82 4.09 12.01
N VAL A 90 -3.43 4.59 10.94
CA VAL A 90 -4.58 5.51 10.99
C VAL A 90 -5.76 4.89 11.75
N VAL A 91 -6.01 3.59 11.53
CA VAL A 91 -7.08 2.84 12.18
C VAL A 91 -6.68 2.45 13.60
N MET A 92 -5.48 1.91 13.77
CA MET A 92 -4.99 1.41 15.06
C MET A 92 -4.92 2.51 16.14
N HIS A 93 -4.61 3.74 15.72
CA HIS A 93 -4.52 4.90 16.62
C HIS A 93 -5.80 5.75 16.65
N ASN A 94 -6.87 5.30 16.00
CA ASN A 94 -8.17 5.98 16.00
C ASN A 94 -8.09 7.46 15.59
N PHE A 95 -7.34 7.76 14.54
CA PHE A 95 -7.24 9.12 14.04
C PHE A 95 -8.58 9.60 13.46
N PRO A 96 -8.93 10.89 13.56
CA PRO A 96 -10.09 11.44 12.86
C PRO A 96 -9.94 11.35 11.33
N LYS A 97 -11.04 11.16 10.60
CA LYS A 97 -11.04 11.05 9.13
C LYS A 97 -10.39 12.26 8.46
N GLU A 98 -10.68 13.46 8.97
CA GLU A 98 -10.13 14.72 8.47
C GLU A 98 -8.61 14.80 8.65
N ALA A 99 -8.07 14.17 9.71
CA ALA A 99 -6.64 14.07 9.91
C ALA A 99 -6.03 13.02 8.97
N ALA A 100 -6.67 11.86 8.82
CA ALA A 100 -6.24 10.81 7.88
C ALA A 100 -6.14 11.32 6.44
N LEU A 101 -7.14 12.07 5.97
CA LEU A 101 -7.15 12.68 4.65
C LEU A 101 -6.03 13.73 4.47
N LYS A 102 -5.59 14.41 5.55
CA LYS A 102 -4.41 15.27 5.49
C LYS A 102 -3.11 14.47 5.37
N TYR A 103 -3.02 13.33 6.05
CA TYR A 103 -1.85 12.45 5.98
C TYR A 103 -1.69 11.77 4.61
N VAL A 104 -2.79 11.62 3.85
CA VAL A 104 -2.74 11.13 2.45
C VAL A 104 -1.69 11.88 1.65
N HIS A 105 -1.66 13.21 1.73
CA HIS A 105 -0.67 14.01 1.00
C HIS A 105 0.78 13.65 1.41
N THR A 106 1.04 13.49 2.72
CA THR A 106 2.36 13.11 3.22
C THR A 106 2.78 11.72 2.75
N LEU A 107 1.88 10.72 2.84
CA LEU A 107 2.15 9.35 2.42
C LEU A 107 2.38 9.29 0.90
N VAL A 108 1.53 9.96 0.11
CA VAL A 108 1.65 10.02 -1.34
C VAL A 108 2.98 10.65 -1.76
N SER A 109 3.37 11.75 -1.13
CA SER A 109 4.66 12.40 -1.39
C SER A 109 5.83 11.47 -1.06
N PHE A 110 5.85 10.89 0.14
CA PHE A 110 6.92 10.01 0.61
C PHE A 110 7.09 8.77 -0.28
N PHE A 111 6.01 8.02 -0.52
CA PHE A 111 6.07 6.77 -1.27
C PHE A 111 6.28 7.01 -2.77
N ASN A 112 5.72 8.05 -3.37
CA ASN A 112 6.03 8.36 -4.78
C ASN A 112 7.51 8.70 -4.97
N SER A 113 8.09 9.53 -4.10
CA SER A 113 9.52 9.84 -4.17
C SER A 113 10.38 8.59 -3.93
N GLY A 114 9.98 7.73 -2.99
CA GLY A 114 10.63 6.44 -2.74
C GLY A 114 10.60 5.54 -3.96
N TRP A 115 9.42 5.30 -4.56
CA TRP A 115 9.25 4.46 -5.74
C TRP A 115 10.01 4.97 -6.95
N GLN A 116 9.98 6.28 -7.20
CA GLN A 116 10.74 6.88 -8.30
C GLN A 116 12.24 6.61 -8.15
N THR A 117 12.76 6.77 -6.94
CA THR A 117 14.18 6.52 -6.65
C THR A 117 14.54 5.04 -6.75
N VAL A 118 13.71 4.16 -6.18
CA VAL A 118 13.97 2.72 -6.13
C VAL A 118 13.83 2.08 -7.52
N LEU A 119 12.85 2.50 -8.32
CA LEU A 119 12.57 1.96 -9.65
C LEU A 119 13.35 2.65 -10.78
N GLY A 120 13.93 3.82 -10.50
CA GLY A 120 14.66 4.63 -11.48
C GLY A 120 13.75 5.31 -12.51
N ILE A 121 12.58 5.81 -12.09
CA ILE A 121 11.52 6.39 -12.94
C ILE A 121 11.12 7.82 -12.57
#